data_AF-A0A7C4RJF3-F1
#
_entry.id   AF-A0A7C4RJF3-F1
#
_cell.length_a   1.000
_cell.length_b   1.000
_cell.length_c   1.000
_cell.angle_alpha   90.00
_cell.angle_beta   90.00
_cell.angle_gamma   90.00
#
_symmetry.space_group_name_H-M   'P 1'
#
loop_
_entity.id
_entity.type
_entity.pdbx_description
1 polymer ?
#
loop_
_entity_poly.entity_id
_entity_poly.type
_entity_poly.pdbx_seq_one_letter_code
_entity_poly.pdbx_strand_id
1 'polypeptide(L)'
;MGVSPLSLDLRNLNSILIFGLDCAKSYLVILGLFCYALGAFLWLLVLKVSDLGVAYPMISLTYPIILILSHILFHEVVTLRQVIGVLAIVIGISLVYR
;
A
#
# COMPACT_ATOMS: atom_id res chain seq x y z
N MET A 1 14.69 5.57 -30.89
CA MET A 1 13.29 6.04 -30.73
C MET A 1 12.78 5.57 -29.38
N GLY A 2 13.35 6.08 -28.29
CA GLY A 2 12.89 5.79 -26.93
C GLY A 2 12.07 6.97 -26.48
N VAL A 3 10.77 6.77 -26.25
CA VAL A 3 9.95 7.74 -25.55
C VAL A 3 10.53 7.89 -24.15
N SER A 4 11.01 9.09 -23.83
CA SER A 4 11.38 9.45 -22.47
C SER A 4 10.12 9.38 -21.61
N PRO A 5 10.19 8.82 -20.38
CA PRO A 5 9.02 8.58 -19.52
C PRO A 5 8.28 9.85 -19.07
N LEU A 6 8.76 11.05 -19.47
CA LEU A 6 8.23 12.35 -19.07
C LEU A 6 7.26 13.00 -20.09
N SER A 7 7.01 12.38 -21.25
CA SER A 7 6.09 12.91 -22.27
C SER A 7 4.81 12.09 -22.42
N LEU A 8 4.33 11.46 -21.34
CA LEU A 8 3.06 10.74 -21.32
C LEU A 8 1.89 11.72 -21.49
N ASP A 9 1.56 12.01 -22.74
CA ASP A 9 0.33 12.69 -23.10
C ASP A 9 -0.83 11.67 -23.04
N LEU A 10 -1.60 11.72 -21.95
CA LEU A 10 -2.71 10.82 -21.65
C LEU A 10 -3.88 10.94 -22.64
N ARG A 11 -3.87 11.94 -23.53
CA ARG A 11 -4.89 12.09 -24.58
C ARG A 11 -4.59 11.24 -25.82
N ASN A 12 -3.38 10.75 -25.97
CA ASN A 12 -2.97 10.00 -27.15
C ASN A 12 -3.06 8.49 -26.89
N LEU A 13 -4.02 7.80 -27.50
CA LEU A 13 -4.21 6.35 -27.31
C LEU A 13 -2.96 5.52 -27.71
N ASN A 14 -2.19 6.00 -28.69
CA ASN A 14 -0.96 5.32 -29.10
C ASN A 14 0.15 5.41 -28.05
N SER A 15 0.25 6.50 -27.29
CA SER A 15 1.27 6.62 -26.23
C SER A 15 0.96 5.69 -25.06
N ILE A 16 -0.32 5.50 -24.73
CA ILE A 16 -0.78 4.55 -23.70
C ILE A 16 -0.44 3.11 -24.10
N LEU A 17 -0.69 2.74 -25.37
CA LEU A 17 -0.41 1.38 -25.86
C LEU A 17 1.09 1.05 -25.87
N ILE A 18 1.93 1.99 -26.30
CA ILE A 18 3.39 1.80 -26.32
C ILE A 18 3.93 1.70 -24.88
N PHE A 19 3.46 2.54 -23.97
CA PHE A 19 3.84 2.47 -22.55
C PHE A 19 3.45 1.13 -21.92
N GLY A 20 2.23 0.65 -22.17
CA GLY A 20 1.79 -0.67 -21.70
C GLY A 20 2.66 -1.82 -22.23
N LEU A 21 3.05 -1.77 -23.50
CA LEU A 21 3.94 -2.76 -24.12
C LEU A 21 5.39 -2.67 -23.59
N ASP A 22 5.87 -1.46 -23.29
CA ASP A 22 7.20 -1.26 -22.70
C ASP A 22 7.26 -1.76 -21.25
N CYS A 23 6.22 -1.48 -20.46
CA CYS A 23 6.04 -2.05 -19.12
C CYS A 23 6.00 -3.58 -19.15
N ALA A 24 5.32 -4.17 -20.13
CA ALA A 24 5.23 -5.63 -20.28
C ALA A 24 6.56 -6.29 -20.69
N LYS A 25 7.54 -5.55 -21.21
CA LYS A 25 8.88 -6.09 -21.53
C LYS A 25 9.85 -6.01 -20.35
N SER A 26 9.55 -5.19 -19.35
CA SER A 26 10.40 -5.05 -18.17
C SER A 26 10.14 -6.17 -17.18
N TYR A 27 11.14 -7.03 -16.97
CA TYR A 27 11.07 -8.13 -15.99
C TYR A 27 10.72 -7.64 -14.58
N LEU A 28 11.25 -6.47 -14.18
CA LEU A 28 10.99 -5.88 -12.86
C LEU A 28 9.53 -5.46 -12.71
N VAL A 29 8.91 -4.92 -13.77
CA VAL A 29 7.50 -4.49 -13.74
C VAL A 29 6.59 -5.70 -13.65
N ILE A 30 6.87 -6.76 -14.42
CA ILE A 30 6.13 -8.02 -14.35
C ILE A 30 6.24 -8.65 -12.96
N LEU A 31 7.44 -8.69 -12.38
CA LEU A 31 7.66 -9.21 -11.04
C LEU A 31 6.90 -8.41 -9.98
N GLY A 32 6.94 -7.07 -10.07
CA GLY A 32 6.17 -6.19 -9.19
C GLY A 32 4.66 -6.40 -9.34
N LEU A 33 4.18 -6.53 -10.57
CA LEU A 33 2.77 -6.80 -10.86
C LEU A 33 2.33 -8.16 -10.33
N PHE A 34 3.15 -9.20 -10.48
CA PHE A 34 2.90 -10.51 -9.92
C PHE A 34 2.85 -10.48 -8.40
N CYS A 35 3.80 -9.81 -7.75
CA CYS A 35 3.83 -9.64 -6.30
C CYS A 35 2.58 -8.88 -5.80
N TYR A 36 2.16 -7.84 -6.54
CA TYR A 36 0.94 -7.09 -6.23
C TYR A 36 -0.32 -7.95 -6.39
N ALA A 37 -0.43 -8.69 -7.48
CA ALA A 37 -1.55 -9.61 -7.71
C ALA A 37 -1.62 -10.69 -6.63
N LEU A 38 -0.47 -11.24 -6.23
CA LEU A 38 -0.37 -12.19 -5.13
C LEU A 38 -0.81 -11.54 -3.81
N GLY A 39 -0.32 -10.34 -3.49
CA GLY A 39 -0.72 -9.58 -2.30
C GLY A 39 -2.23 -9.32 -2.25
N ALA A 40 -2.82 -8.92 -3.38
CA ALA A 40 -4.27 -8.76 -3.51
C ALA A 40 -5.02 -10.08 -3.28
N PHE A 41 -4.51 -11.20 -3.80
CA PHE A 41 -5.12 -12.51 -3.60
C PHE A 41 -5.05 -12.98 -2.15
N LEU A 42 -3.89 -12.81 -1.49
CA LEU A 42 -3.74 -13.06 -0.05
C LEU A 42 -4.71 -12.19 0.76
N TRP A 43 -4.85 -10.92 0.39
CA TRP A 43 -5.77 -10.00 1.07
C TRP A 43 -7.23 -10.47 0.95
N LEU A 44 -7.66 -10.88 -0.24
CA LEU A 44 -8.98 -11.45 -0.45
C LEU A 44 -9.19 -12.75 0.34
N LEU A 45 -8.15 -13.58 0.48
CA LEU A 45 -8.21 -14.79 1.28
C LEU A 45 -8.36 -14.48 2.77
N VAL A 46 -7.65 -13.47 3.29
CA VAL A 46 -7.83 -12.98 4.66
C VAL A 46 -9.28 -12.54 4.86
N LEU A 47 -9.81 -11.68 3.99
CA LEU A 47 -11.20 -11.22 4.05
C LEU A 47 -12.25 -12.34 3.96
N LYS A 48 -11.91 -13.47 3.32
CA LYS A 48 -12.79 -14.63 3.24
C LYS A 48 -12.83 -15.44 4.54
N VAL A 49 -11.74 -15.48 5.28
CA VAL A 49 -11.58 -16.35 6.48
C VAL A 49 -11.83 -15.59 7.77
N SER A 50 -11.56 -14.28 7.80
CA SER A 50 -11.83 -13.42 8.95
C SER A 50 -13.06 -12.55 8.70
N ASP A 51 -13.93 -12.43 9.71
CA ASP A 51 -14.98 -11.42 9.69
C ASP A 51 -14.37 -10.03 9.49
N LEU A 52 -15.04 -9.20 8.67
CA LEU A 52 -14.61 -7.82 8.39
C LEU A 52 -14.33 -7.07 9.71
N GLY A 53 -15.12 -7.31 10.75
CA GLY A 53 -14.96 -6.71 12.07
C GLY A 53 -13.63 -7.04 12.79
N VAL A 54 -12.93 -8.11 12.41
CA VAL A 54 -11.63 -8.51 13.00
C VAL A 54 -10.46 -8.16 12.08
N ALA A 55 -10.65 -8.24 10.76
CA ALA A 55 -9.62 -7.91 9.77
C ALA A 55 -9.18 -6.44 9.84
N TYR A 56 -10.14 -5.51 9.91
CA TYR A 56 -9.85 -4.07 9.93
C TYR A 56 -9.11 -3.62 11.20
N PRO A 57 -9.43 -4.14 12.40
CA PRO A 57 -8.61 -3.90 13.58
C PRO A 57 -7.16 -4.37 13.44
N MET A 58 -6.94 -5.53 12.83
CA MET A 58 -5.58 -6.03 12.59
C MET A 58 -4.78 -5.14 11.63
N ILE A 59 -5.41 -4.60 10.57
CA ILE A 59 -4.75 -3.61 9.70
C ILE A 59 -4.39 -2.37 10.50
N SER A 60 -5.31 -1.84 11.31
CA SER A 60 -5.08 -0.61 12.07
C SER A 60 -3.95 -0.71 13.10
N LEU A 61 -3.65 -1.92 13.59
CA LEU A 61 -2.48 -2.21 14.42
C LEU A 61 -1.14 -2.02 13.69
N THR A 62 -1.13 -2.03 12.35
CA THR A 62 0.09 -1.71 11.60
C THR A 62 0.53 -0.26 11.80
N TYR A 63 -0.38 0.69 12.04
CA TYR A 63 -0.02 2.10 12.26
C TYR A 63 0.87 2.33 13.50
N PRO A 64 0.54 1.85 14.71
CA PRO A 64 1.45 1.94 15.85
C PRO A 64 2.75 1.18 15.63
N ILE A 65 2.69 0.00 14.98
CA ILE A 65 3.89 -0.79 14.67
C ILE A 65 4.83 0.00 13.74
N ILE A 66 4.31 0.59 12.66
CA ILE A 66 5.07 1.40 11.70
C ILE A 66 5.65 2.64 12.39
N LEU A 67 4.90 3.29 13.28
CA LEU A 67 5.40 4.44 14.03
C LEU A 67 6.60 4.07 14.91
N ILE A 68 6.51 2.95 15.64
CA ILE A 68 7.60 2.43 16.47
C ILE A 68 8.80 2.02 15.59
N LEU A 69 8.53 1.30 14.50
CA LEU A 69 9.56 0.79 13.61
C LEU A 69 10.25 1.92 12.85
N SER A 70 9.53 2.96 12.44
CA SER A 70 10.11 4.16 11.83
C SER A 70 11.08 4.85 12.80
N HIS A 71 10.70 4.97 14.07
CA HIS A 71 11.59 5.55 15.08
C HIS A 71 12.85 4.71 15.35
N ILE A 72 12.72 3.38 15.39
CA ILE A 72 13.84 2.48 15.74
C ILE A 72 14.76 2.23 14.54
N LEU A 73 14.21 1.93 13.36
CA LEU A 73 14.99 1.55 12.18
C LEU A 73 15.51 2.75 11.39
N PHE A 74 14.70 3.79 11.25
CA PHE A 74 15.02 4.95 10.42
C PHE A 74 15.44 6.17 11.27
N HIS A 75 15.39 6.06 12.60
CA HIS A 75 15.73 7.13 13.55
C HIS A 75 15.01 8.44 13.25
N GLU A 76 13.81 8.38 12.67
CA GLU A 76 13.03 9.57 12.37
C GLU A 76 12.47 10.20 13.65
N VAL A 77 12.41 11.53 13.63
CA VAL A 77 11.82 12.31 14.73
C VAL A 77 10.31 12.10 14.70
N VAL A 78 9.82 11.22 15.57
CA VAL A 78 8.38 11.03 15.74
C VAL A 78 7.78 12.29 16.34
N THR A 79 6.89 12.91 15.59
CA THR A 79 6.20 14.12 16.03
C THR A 79 5.03 13.77 16.96
N LEU A 80 4.75 14.66 17.92
CA LEU A 80 3.63 14.51 18.84
C LEU A 80 2.29 14.33 18.11
N ARG A 81 2.14 14.95 16.93
CA ARG A 81 0.95 14.81 16.06
C ARG A 81 0.75 13.38 15.56
N GLN A 82 1.82 12.69 15.16
CA GLN A 82 1.74 11.30 14.70
C GLN A 82 1.35 10.37 15.86
N VAL A 83 1.88 10.60 17.05
CA VAL A 83 1.52 9.83 18.26
C VAL A 83 0.03 10.01 18.60
N ILE A 84 -0.47 11.25 18.60
CA ILE A 84 -1.89 11.53 18.85
C ILE A 84 -2.79 10.87 17.80
N GLY A 85 -2.40 10.92 16.52
CA GLY A 85 -3.12 10.25 15.44
C GLY A 85 -3.19 8.73 15.62
N VAL A 86 -2.07 8.09 15.98
CA VAL A 86 -2.02 6.65 16.27
C VAL A 86 -2.91 6.30 17.48
N LEU A 87 -2.87 7.09 18.56
CA LEU A 87 -3.73 6.87 19.72
C LEU A 87 -5.22 6.97 19.35
N ALA A 88 -5.60 7.93 18.50
CA ALA A 88 -6.97 8.06 18.02
C ALA A 88 -7.42 6.83 17.20
N ILE A 89 -6.54 6.27 16.36
CA ILE A 89 -6.82 5.03 15.61
C ILE A 89 -7.04 3.86 16.57
N VAL A 90 -6.17 3.69 17.57
CA VAL A 90 -6.27 2.61 18.57
C VAL A 90 -7.57 2.71 19.37
N ILE A 91 -7.93 3.92 19.82
CA ILE A 91 -9.19 4.18 20.53
C ILE A 91 -10.40 3.85 19.63
N GLY A 92 -10.37 4.30 18.37
CA GLY A 92 -11.44 4.01 17.40
C GLY A 92 -11.63 2.51 17.18
N ILE A 93 -10.53 1.76 17.05
CA ILE A 93 -10.58 0.30 16.94
C ILE A 93 -11.17 -0.36 18.18
N SER A 94 -10.77 0.10 19.37
CA SER A 94 -11.26 -0.46 20.64
C SER A 94 -12.76 -0.26 20.81
N LEU A 95 -13.34 0.78 20.18
CA LEU A 95 -14.77 1.03 20.19
C LEU A 95 -15.52 0.15 19.17
N VAL A 96 -14.92 -0.12 18.01
CA VAL A 96 -15.50 -0.98 16.96
C VAL A 96 -15.55 -2.46 17.40
N TYR A 97 -14.57 -2.90 18.18
CA TYR A 97 -14.51 -4.28 18.69
C TYR A 97 -15.39 -4.53 19.94
N ARG A 98 -15.88 -3.47 20.58
CA ARG A 98 -16.70 -3.53 21.80
C ARG A 98 -18.18 -3.57 21.45
#